data_AF-A0A519SE45-F1
#
_entry.id   AF-A0A519SE45-F1
#
_cell.length_a   1.000
_cell.length_b   1.000
_cell.length_c   1.000
_cell.angle_alpha   90.00
_cell.angle_beta   90.00
_cell.angle_gamma   90.00
#
_symmetry.space_group_name_H-M   'P 1'
#
loop_
_entity.id
_entity.type
_entity.pdbx_description
1 polymer ?
#
loop_
_entity_poly.entity_id
_entity_poly.type
_entity_poly.pdbx_seq_one_letter_code
_entity_poly.pdbx_strand_id
1 'polypeptide(L)'
;VEQIKYYTDGVGTSGSKLRRYLDGATGFGLDHNIVSAYKFLVWNFVKGDEIYLFGFSRGAYTARSLAGMIRNCGIIKNNDLSLIDQAYNYYRRRTELDWAPNGEKATAFRERNSFESRIRFVGVWDTVGSLGIPLSLFRPYNSSKYQFHDTALSSYIDYAYHALAIDEKRSSFTPTLWIQDKKAAEDKLNPQVLEQRWFCGVHSNIGGGYRETGLSDIAFSWMVEKAKTAGLGFEADFLKRYVAPNAYTGKLYNSLIFPFNITPKAIREIKQDDETKQSIDQSVLERYYYDASYRPPMLTEIIKSIETDGEKSYWYPKPANNGPFPPKLMR
;
A
#
# COMPACT_ATOMS: atom_id res chain seq x y z
N VAL A 1 -7.42 23.62 -8.37
CA VAL A 1 -6.02 23.22 -8.10
C VAL A 1 -5.57 22.39 -9.28
N GLU A 2 -4.42 22.70 -9.87
CA GLU A 2 -3.84 21.91 -10.95
C GLU A 2 -3.30 20.58 -10.39
N GLN A 3 -3.52 19.47 -11.09
CA GLN A 3 -3.06 18.13 -10.65
C GLN A 3 -2.30 17.45 -11.80
N ILE A 4 -0.98 17.40 -11.70
CA ILE A 4 -0.11 16.73 -12.67
C ILE A 4 0.01 15.26 -12.31
N LYS A 5 -0.19 14.36 -13.29
CA LYS A 5 -0.29 12.92 -13.07
C LYS A 5 0.83 12.20 -13.82
N TYR A 6 1.44 11.22 -13.15
CA TYR A 6 2.32 10.23 -13.78
C TYR A 6 1.78 8.85 -13.51
N TYR A 7 1.69 8.04 -14.56
CA TYR A 7 1.30 6.65 -14.47
C TYR A 7 2.41 5.79 -15.06
N THR A 8 2.88 4.83 -14.27
CA THR A 8 3.75 3.76 -14.77
C THR A 8 2.96 2.48 -14.81
N ASP A 9 3.06 1.80 -15.92
CA ASP A 9 2.63 0.42 -16.03
C ASP A 9 3.39 -0.46 -15.03
N GLY A 10 2.72 -1.48 -14.50
CA GLY A 10 3.36 -2.47 -13.64
C GLY A 10 4.43 -3.26 -14.40
N VAL A 11 5.49 -3.70 -13.72
CA VAL A 11 6.55 -4.51 -14.34
C VAL A 11 5.97 -5.73 -15.07
N GLY A 12 6.27 -5.88 -16.36
CA GLY A 12 5.89 -7.03 -17.20
C GLY A 12 4.52 -6.93 -17.88
N THR A 13 4.20 -5.82 -18.57
CA THR A 13 2.88 -5.60 -19.22
C THR A 13 2.60 -6.37 -20.51
N SER A 14 3.56 -7.11 -21.08
CA SER A 14 3.37 -7.95 -22.27
C SER A 14 3.11 -9.43 -21.91
N GLY A 15 1.83 -9.84 -21.81
CA GLY A 15 1.46 -11.28 -21.66
C GLY A 15 0.19 -11.59 -20.84
N SER A 16 -0.08 -12.87 -20.54
CA SER A 16 -1.21 -13.31 -19.69
C SER A 16 -0.99 -12.95 -18.21
N LYS A 17 -2.02 -12.53 -17.44
CA LYS A 17 -1.88 -11.96 -16.06
C LYS A 17 -0.99 -12.75 -15.09
N LEU A 18 -1.03 -14.07 -15.16
CA LEU A 18 -0.19 -14.96 -14.35
C LEU A 18 1.28 -14.92 -14.81
N ARG A 19 1.49 -15.00 -16.14
CA ARG A 19 2.80 -14.89 -16.76
C ARG A 19 3.39 -13.47 -16.62
N ARG A 20 2.58 -12.41 -16.63
CA ARG A 20 2.97 -11.01 -16.30
C ARG A 20 3.54 -10.87 -14.88
N TYR A 21 2.97 -11.61 -13.93
CA TYR A 21 3.43 -11.59 -12.55
C TYR A 21 4.75 -12.36 -12.39
N LEU A 22 4.89 -13.51 -13.08
CA LEU A 22 6.08 -14.36 -13.07
C LEU A 22 7.25 -13.81 -13.92
N ASP A 23 6.99 -13.26 -15.11
CA ASP A 23 8.01 -12.77 -16.05
C ASP A 23 8.58 -11.40 -15.61
N GLY A 24 7.85 -10.64 -14.78
CA GLY A 24 8.33 -9.39 -14.15
C GLY A 24 9.33 -9.58 -13.00
N ALA A 25 9.90 -10.78 -12.87
CA ALA A 25 10.73 -11.26 -11.76
C ALA A 25 12.15 -10.66 -11.68
N THR A 26 12.58 -9.89 -12.67
CA THR A 26 13.88 -9.22 -12.60
C THR A 26 13.74 -7.92 -11.81
N GLY A 27 14.41 -7.80 -10.66
CA GLY A 27 14.45 -6.56 -9.84
C GLY A 27 14.85 -5.30 -10.62
N PHE A 28 15.48 -5.46 -11.79
CA PHE A 28 15.74 -4.40 -12.77
C PHE A 28 14.50 -3.56 -13.14
N GLY A 29 13.31 -4.15 -13.27
CA GLY A 29 12.11 -3.40 -13.63
C GLY A 29 11.57 -2.50 -12.52
N LEU A 30 11.74 -2.90 -11.26
CA LEU A 30 11.31 -2.10 -10.10
C LEU A 30 12.22 -0.90 -9.90
N ASP A 31 13.53 -1.11 -9.98
CA ASP A 31 14.53 -0.06 -9.91
C ASP A 31 14.28 1.01 -11.00
N HIS A 32 13.98 0.58 -12.24
CA HIS A 32 13.62 1.48 -13.33
C HIS A 32 12.36 2.30 -13.04
N ASN A 33 11.30 1.67 -12.51
CA ASN A 33 10.05 2.36 -12.20
C ASN A 33 10.23 3.40 -11.08
N ILE A 34 11.05 3.09 -10.06
CA ILE A 34 11.36 4.03 -8.97
C ILE A 34 12.10 5.25 -9.53
N VAL A 35 13.17 5.03 -10.29
CA VAL A 35 13.98 6.12 -10.87
C VAL A 35 13.16 6.95 -11.87
N SER A 36 12.32 6.32 -12.69
CA SER A 36 11.48 7.03 -13.66
C SER A 36 10.42 7.90 -12.99
N ALA A 37 9.75 7.39 -11.95
CA ALA A 37 8.81 8.18 -11.16
C ALA A 37 9.52 9.33 -10.42
N TYR A 38 10.73 9.10 -9.90
CA TYR A 38 11.53 10.16 -9.28
C TYR A 38 11.98 11.22 -10.29
N LYS A 39 12.38 10.84 -11.52
CA LYS A 39 12.69 11.78 -12.61
C LYS A 39 11.50 12.64 -12.96
N PHE A 40 10.32 12.02 -13.12
CA PHE A 40 9.08 12.76 -13.33
C PHE A 40 8.83 13.78 -12.20
N LEU A 41 8.99 13.36 -10.94
CA LEU A 41 8.80 14.26 -9.81
C LEU A 41 9.80 15.43 -9.85
N VAL A 42 11.09 15.16 -10.02
CA VAL A 42 12.13 16.19 -10.09
C VAL A 42 11.84 17.21 -11.19
N TRP A 43 11.39 16.76 -12.37
CA TRP A 43 11.12 17.65 -13.50
C TRP A 43 9.87 18.53 -13.35
N ASN A 44 8.89 18.12 -12.54
CA ASN A 44 7.61 18.81 -12.44
C ASN A 44 7.38 19.49 -11.08
N PHE A 45 8.17 19.15 -10.05
CA PHE A 45 7.96 19.65 -8.70
C PHE A 45 8.39 21.10 -8.55
N VAL A 46 7.46 21.92 -8.07
CA VAL A 46 7.71 23.28 -7.58
C VAL A 46 7.62 23.27 -6.06
N LYS A 47 8.50 24.02 -5.40
CA LYS A 47 8.49 24.11 -3.93
C LYS A 47 7.11 24.59 -3.45
N GLY A 48 6.47 23.77 -2.62
CA GLY A 48 5.12 24.01 -2.11
C GLY A 48 4.09 23.01 -2.65
N ASP A 49 4.43 22.26 -3.71
CA ASP A 49 3.56 21.23 -4.24
C ASP A 49 3.34 20.07 -3.26
N GLU A 50 2.17 19.48 -3.34
CA GLU A 50 1.79 18.31 -2.55
C GLU A 50 2.00 17.02 -3.34
N ILE A 51 2.59 16.01 -2.69
CA ILE A 51 2.94 14.75 -3.35
C ILE A 51 1.98 13.66 -2.89
N TYR A 52 1.31 13.05 -3.87
CA TYR A 52 0.41 11.91 -3.69
C TYR A 52 0.96 10.70 -4.44
N LEU A 53 1.22 9.61 -3.71
CA LEU A 53 1.75 8.36 -4.26
C LEU A 53 0.71 7.26 -4.14
N PHE A 54 0.51 6.51 -5.22
CA PHE A 54 -0.41 5.39 -5.26
C PHE A 54 0.26 4.14 -5.82
N GLY A 55 -0.12 2.97 -5.32
CA GLY A 55 0.41 1.73 -5.89
C GLY A 55 -0.34 0.48 -5.44
N PHE A 56 -0.45 -0.49 -6.35
CA PHE A 56 -1.00 -1.82 -6.06
C PHE A 56 0.09 -2.88 -6.19
N SER A 57 0.13 -3.85 -5.26
CA SER A 57 1.01 -5.02 -5.34
C SER A 57 2.49 -4.61 -5.38
N ARG A 58 3.21 -4.97 -6.45
CA ARG A 58 4.57 -4.48 -6.72
C ARG A 58 4.63 -2.98 -7.00
N GLY A 59 3.57 -2.39 -7.56
CA GLY A 59 3.46 -0.93 -7.69
C GLY A 59 3.38 -0.23 -6.32
N ALA A 60 2.79 -0.88 -5.32
CA ALA A 60 2.82 -0.39 -3.94
C ALA A 60 4.24 -0.41 -3.36
N TYR A 61 5.03 -1.44 -3.67
CA TYR A 61 6.46 -1.47 -3.35
C TYR A 61 7.17 -0.27 -4.00
N THR A 62 6.96 -0.03 -5.30
CA THR A 62 7.55 1.12 -6.01
C THR A 62 7.16 2.46 -5.35
N ALA A 63 5.88 2.66 -5.02
CA ALA A 63 5.41 3.88 -4.37
C ALA A 63 6.05 4.09 -2.99
N ARG A 64 6.14 3.03 -2.18
CA ARG A 64 6.80 3.06 -0.87
C ARG A 64 8.31 3.32 -0.98
N SER A 65 8.98 2.69 -1.94
CA SER A 65 10.40 2.91 -2.19
C SER A 65 10.68 4.33 -2.68
N LEU A 66 9.81 4.88 -3.54
CA LEU A 66 9.90 6.29 -3.95
C LEU A 66 9.72 7.21 -2.74
N ALA A 67 8.78 6.92 -1.84
CA ALA A 67 8.62 7.69 -0.61
C ALA A 67 9.89 7.66 0.27
N GLY A 68 10.51 6.48 0.40
CA GLY A 68 11.81 6.33 1.07
C GLY A 68 12.94 7.09 0.37
N MET A 69 12.95 7.12 -0.96
CA MET A 69 13.94 7.86 -1.75
C MET A 69 13.77 9.37 -1.57
N ILE A 70 12.54 9.88 -1.61
CA ILE A 70 12.24 11.29 -1.32
C ILE A 70 12.71 11.66 0.08
N ARG A 71 12.45 10.82 1.09
CA ARG A 71 12.98 11.09 2.42
C ARG A 71 14.50 11.07 2.47
N ASN A 72 15.14 10.09 1.84
CA ASN A 72 16.59 9.92 1.96
C ASN A 72 17.36 11.00 1.21
N CYS A 73 16.84 11.43 0.05
CA CYS A 73 17.57 12.26 -0.91
C CYS A 73 16.88 13.58 -1.24
N GLY A 74 15.69 13.86 -0.71
CA GLY A 74 14.89 15.04 -1.07
C GLY A 74 14.46 15.01 -2.53
N ILE A 75 14.07 16.15 -3.09
CA ILE A 75 13.77 16.33 -4.51
C ILE A 75 14.89 17.16 -5.14
N ILE A 76 15.67 16.57 -6.05
CA ILE A 76 16.84 17.22 -6.67
C ILE A 76 16.49 18.59 -7.29
N LYS A 77 17.33 19.59 -7.01
CA LYS A 77 17.27 20.92 -7.63
C LYS A 77 17.84 20.87 -9.05
N ASN A 78 17.35 21.74 -9.94
CA ASN A 78 17.93 22.04 -11.25
C ASN A 78 17.89 20.92 -12.31
N ASN A 79 17.11 19.86 -12.11
CA ASN A 79 16.91 18.79 -13.11
C ASN A 79 18.20 18.08 -13.58
N ASP A 80 19.26 18.06 -12.75
CA ASP A 80 20.53 17.41 -13.08
C ASP A 80 20.39 15.87 -13.05
N LEU A 81 20.48 15.26 -14.24
CA LEU A 81 20.39 13.81 -14.43
C LEU A 81 21.48 13.03 -13.67
N SER A 82 22.69 13.58 -13.57
CA SER A 82 23.79 12.92 -12.86
C SER A 82 23.54 12.88 -11.36
N LEU A 83 22.89 13.92 -10.81
CA LEU A 83 22.49 13.98 -9.40
C LEU A 83 21.33 13.03 -9.10
N ILE A 84 20.41 12.83 -10.05
CA ILE A 84 19.31 11.86 -9.90
C ILE A 84 19.86 10.43 -9.77
N ASP A 85 20.78 10.03 -10.63
CA ASP A 85 21.37 8.69 -10.59
C ASP A 85 22.21 8.50 -9.31
N GLN A 86 22.94 9.55 -8.87
CA GLN A 86 23.63 9.56 -7.58
C GLN A 86 22.67 9.42 -6.39
N ALA A 87 21.58 10.17 -6.38
CA ALA A 87 20.55 10.08 -5.34
C ALA A 87 20.00 8.66 -5.22
N TYR A 88 19.72 8.01 -6.35
CA TYR A 88 19.26 6.62 -6.34
C TYR A 88 20.30 5.68 -5.74
N ASN A 89 21.57 5.81 -6.13
CA ASN A 89 22.66 5.01 -5.58
C ASN A 89 22.83 5.20 -4.07
N TYR A 90 22.70 6.44 -3.57
CA TYR A 90 22.72 6.74 -2.14
C TYR A 90 21.52 6.17 -1.40
N TYR A 91 20.31 6.27 -1.98
CA TYR A 91 19.13 5.58 -1.46
C TYR A 91 19.34 4.06 -1.38
N ARG A 92 20.04 3.44 -2.34
CA ARG A 92 20.36 2.00 -2.25
C ARG A 92 21.28 1.64 -1.09
N ARG A 93 22.02 2.60 -0.55
CA ARG A 93 22.92 2.48 0.60
C ARG A 93 22.26 2.87 1.93
N ARG A 94 20.96 3.17 1.96
CA ARG A 94 20.20 3.63 3.15
C ARG A 94 20.26 2.74 4.40
N THR A 95 20.74 1.50 4.27
CA THR A 95 20.97 0.60 5.42
C THR A 95 22.32 0.84 6.09
N GLU A 96 23.23 1.57 5.45
CA GLU A 96 24.47 2.05 6.04
C GLU A 96 24.17 3.27 6.94
N LEU A 97 24.81 3.34 8.11
CA LEU A 97 24.52 4.36 9.14
C LEU A 97 24.54 5.79 8.59
N ASP A 98 25.58 6.15 7.83
CA ASP A 98 25.74 7.50 7.27
C ASP A 98 24.72 7.83 6.17
N TRP A 99 24.21 6.82 5.49
CA TRP A 99 23.30 6.96 4.34
C TRP A 99 21.84 6.68 4.70
N ALA A 100 21.56 6.25 5.92
CA ALA A 100 20.22 6.17 6.47
C ALA A 100 19.54 7.56 6.44
N PRO A 101 18.20 7.64 6.50
CA PRO A 101 17.47 8.91 6.39
C PRO A 101 17.99 10.05 7.27
N ASN A 102 18.40 9.75 8.49
CA ASN A 102 18.93 10.73 9.45
C ASN A 102 20.47 10.66 9.58
N GLY A 103 21.15 9.92 8.69
CA GLY A 103 22.60 9.81 8.65
C GLY A 103 23.26 11.08 8.12
N GLU A 104 24.51 11.31 8.50
CA GLU A 104 25.25 12.54 8.19
C GLU A 104 25.37 12.78 6.68
N LYS A 105 25.73 11.75 5.90
CA LYS A 105 25.90 11.87 4.44
C LYS A 105 24.58 12.09 3.72
N ALA A 106 23.53 11.38 4.11
CA ALA A 106 22.20 11.57 3.53
C ALA A 106 21.68 12.99 3.78
N THR A 107 21.82 13.47 5.02
CA THR A 107 21.40 14.82 5.43
C THR A 107 22.17 15.90 4.66
N ALA A 108 23.50 15.82 4.65
CA ALA A 108 24.34 16.77 3.91
C ALA A 108 24.05 16.76 2.40
N PHE A 109 23.76 15.60 1.81
CA PHE A 109 23.37 15.50 0.41
C PHE A 109 22.05 16.23 0.13
N ARG A 110 21.03 16.03 0.98
CA ARG A 110 19.71 16.69 0.84
C ARG A 110 19.81 18.20 0.94
N GLU A 111 20.46 18.71 1.97
CA GLU A 111 20.56 20.15 2.23
C GLU A 111 21.19 20.89 1.04
N ARG A 112 22.25 20.31 0.47
CA ARG A 112 22.97 20.88 -0.67
C ARG A 112 22.12 20.80 -1.94
N ASN A 113 21.65 19.60 -2.29
CA ASN A 113 21.21 19.29 -3.64
C ASN A 113 19.69 19.30 -3.83
N SER A 114 18.90 19.39 -2.77
CA SER A 114 17.48 19.03 -2.86
C SER A 114 16.54 20.01 -2.15
N PHE A 115 15.31 20.10 -2.64
CA PHE A 115 14.20 20.62 -1.85
C PHE A 115 13.76 19.54 -0.87
N GLU A 116 13.66 19.91 0.39
CA GLU A 116 13.05 19.06 1.40
C GLU A 116 11.54 19.20 1.31
N SER A 117 10.85 18.08 1.07
CA SER A 117 9.40 18.06 0.95
C SER A 117 8.83 16.85 1.67
N ARG A 118 7.74 17.08 2.39
CA ARG A 118 6.89 16.02 2.91
C ARG A 118 6.04 15.43 1.78
N ILE A 119 5.55 14.22 2.00
CA ILE A 119 4.65 13.52 1.12
C ILE A 119 3.28 13.58 1.76
N ARG A 120 2.35 14.27 1.10
CA ARG A 120 1.00 14.45 1.62
C ARG A 120 0.32 13.10 1.79
N PHE A 121 0.37 12.21 0.80
CA PHE A 121 -0.40 10.97 0.83
C PHE A 121 0.31 9.80 0.18
N VAL A 122 0.25 8.63 0.82
CA VAL A 122 0.63 7.34 0.23
C VAL A 122 -0.52 6.36 0.39
N GLY A 123 -1.18 6.02 -0.72
CA GLY A 123 -2.27 5.06 -0.77
C GLY A 123 -1.87 3.79 -1.49
N VAL A 124 -1.87 2.66 -0.79
CA VAL A 124 -1.46 1.38 -1.37
C VAL A 124 -2.49 0.29 -1.23
N TRP A 125 -2.54 -0.59 -2.23
CA TRP A 125 -3.33 -1.81 -2.20
C TRP A 125 -2.38 -3.01 -2.13
N ASP A 126 -2.57 -3.82 -1.11
CA ASP A 126 -2.02 -5.15 -0.93
C ASP A 126 -0.54 -5.29 -1.31
N THR A 127 0.31 -4.43 -0.74
CA THR A 127 1.76 -4.43 -0.95
C THR A 127 2.36 -5.82 -0.72
N VAL A 128 3.05 -6.35 -1.72
CA VAL A 128 3.79 -7.62 -1.63
C VAL A 128 5.27 -7.37 -1.84
N GLY A 129 6.12 -8.04 -1.06
CA GLY A 129 7.57 -7.92 -1.18
C GLY A 129 8.08 -8.39 -2.54
N SER A 130 9.06 -7.68 -3.11
CA SER A 130 9.62 -7.98 -4.45
C SER A 130 10.34 -9.33 -4.56
N LEU A 131 10.71 -9.95 -3.43
CA LEU A 131 11.33 -11.28 -3.35
C LEU A 131 10.33 -12.43 -3.18
N GLY A 132 9.03 -12.14 -3.05
CA GLY A 132 8.04 -13.11 -2.55
C GLY A 132 7.54 -14.13 -3.55
N ILE A 133 7.75 -13.97 -4.87
CA ILE A 133 7.22 -14.91 -5.87
C ILE A 133 8.17 -16.10 -5.99
N PRO A 134 7.73 -17.37 -5.85
CA PRO A 134 8.63 -18.51 -5.93
C PRO A 134 9.05 -18.66 -7.39
N LEU A 135 10.25 -18.16 -7.70
CA LEU A 135 10.93 -18.31 -8.99
C LEU A 135 11.78 -19.58 -9.04
N SER A 136 11.47 -20.57 -8.20
CA SER A 136 12.31 -21.73 -7.89
C SER A 136 12.48 -22.74 -9.04
N LEU A 137 12.49 -22.30 -10.30
CA LEU A 137 13.25 -22.97 -11.35
C LEU A 137 14.60 -22.30 -11.69
N PHE A 138 14.91 -21.09 -11.20
CA PHE A 138 16.21 -20.45 -11.44
C PHE A 138 16.78 -19.77 -10.19
N ARG A 139 18.00 -20.19 -9.85
CA ARG A 139 18.89 -19.80 -8.73
C ARG A 139 18.72 -18.38 -8.17
N PRO A 140 18.83 -18.19 -6.84
CA PRO A 140 19.00 -16.87 -6.25
C PRO A 140 20.45 -16.42 -6.40
N TYR A 141 20.67 -15.29 -7.08
CA TYR A 141 21.89 -14.50 -6.90
C TYR A 141 21.47 -13.12 -6.39
N ASN A 142 21.87 -12.83 -5.14
CA ASN A 142 21.79 -11.53 -4.47
C ASN A 142 20.45 -11.17 -3.76
N SER A 143 20.19 -11.85 -2.62
CA SER A 143 19.04 -11.61 -1.74
C SER A 143 19.18 -10.41 -0.80
N SER A 144 20.37 -9.86 -0.57
CA SER A 144 20.58 -8.76 0.40
C SER A 144 20.14 -7.39 -0.12
N LYS A 145 20.13 -7.18 -1.45
CA LYS A 145 19.82 -5.88 -2.05
C LYS A 145 18.34 -5.50 -1.97
N TYR A 146 17.43 -6.48 -1.84
CA TYR A 146 15.97 -6.30 -1.95
C TYR A 146 15.17 -6.79 -0.74
N GLN A 147 15.84 -7.27 0.31
CA GLN A 147 15.17 -7.56 1.57
C GLN A 147 14.58 -6.27 2.13
N PHE A 148 13.30 -6.33 2.44
CA PHE A 148 12.52 -5.21 2.92
C PHE A 148 12.98 -4.89 4.35
N HIS A 149 13.94 -3.98 4.48
CA HIS A 149 14.40 -3.49 5.77
C HIS A 149 13.62 -2.25 6.24
N ASP A 150 12.61 -1.80 5.49
CA ASP A 150 11.90 -0.54 5.73
C ASP A 150 10.39 -0.73 5.83
N THR A 151 9.96 -1.66 6.69
CA THR A 151 8.56 -1.74 7.13
C THR A 151 8.17 -0.52 7.97
N ALA A 152 9.15 0.20 8.52
CA ALA A 152 8.95 1.45 9.23
C ALA A 152 8.31 2.51 8.31
N LEU A 153 7.24 3.13 8.79
CA LEU A 153 6.61 4.24 8.10
C LEU A 153 7.51 5.49 8.24
N SER A 154 7.86 6.08 7.10
CA SER A 154 8.62 7.32 7.07
C SER A 154 7.83 8.46 7.71
N SER A 155 8.38 9.11 8.74
CA SER A 155 7.87 10.37 9.32
C SER A 155 7.71 11.57 8.37
N TYR A 156 8.09 11.43 7.08
CA TYR A 156 7.84 12.45 6.04
C TYR A 156 6.49 12.25 5.33
N ILE A 157 5.77 11.18 5.64
CA ILE A 157 4.45 10.90 5.07
C ILE A 157 3.40 11.45 6.04
N ASP A 158 2.47 12.28 5.58
CA ASP A 158 1.39 12.78 6.44
C ASP A 158 0.28 11.74 6.58
N TYR A 159 -0.15 11.15 5.46
CA TYR A 159 -1.22 10.18 5.40
C TYR A 159 -0.79 8.89 4.71
N ALA A 160 -0.81 7.76 5.42
CA ALA A 160 -0.48 6.43 4.92
C ALA A 160 -1.68 5.49 5.05
N TYR A 161 -2.18 5.02 3.92
CA TYR A 161 -3.35 4.14 3.85
C TYR A 161 -3.04 2.87 3.07
N HIS A 162 -3.32 1.70 3.66
CA HIS A 162 -3.05 0.41 3.04
C HIS A 162 -4.31 -0.47 3.04
N ALA A 163 -4.87 -0.76 1.87
CA ALA A 163 -5.96 -1.72 1.71
C ALA A 163 -5.40 -3.16 1.59
N LEU A 164 -5.89 -4.10 2.39
CA LEU A 164 -5.36 -5.45 2.52
C LEU A 164 -6.42 -6.52 2.19
N ALA A 165 -5.99 -7.60 1.54
CA ALA A 165 -6.85 -8.72 1.18
C ALA A 165 -6.94 -9.77 2.30
N ILE A 166 -8.14 -10.09 2.80
CA ILE A 166 -8.32 -11.13 3.83
C ILE A 166 -8.13 -12.54 3.26
N ASP A 167 -8.65 -12.79 2.05
CA ASP A 167 -8.81 -14.15 1.53
C ASP A 167 -7.63 -14.64 0.68
N GLU A 168 -6.59 -13.82 0.52
CA GLU A 168 -5.41 -14.19 -0.24
C GLU A 168 -4.57 -15.23 0.52
N LYS A 169 -4.43 -16.42 -0.08
CA LYS A 169 -3.80 -17.58 0.54
C LYS A 169 -2.46 -17.97 -0.06
N ARG A 170 -2.02 -17.32 -1.13
CA ARG A 170 -0.70 -17.60 -1.73
C ARG A 170 0.38 -17.08 -0.80
N SER A 171 1.25 -17.96 -0.30
CA SER A 171 2.35 -17.58 0.61
C SER A 171 3.27 -16.49 0.02
N SER A 172 3.43 -16.53 -1.30
CA SER A 172 4.18 -15.55 -2.07
C SER A 172 3.58 -14.15 -2.16
N PHE A 173 2.33 -14.03 -1.72
CA PHE A 173 1.57 -12.79 -1.62
C PHE A 173 1.32 -12.42 -0.16
N THR A 174 2.18 -12.86 0.76
CA THR A 174 2.16 -12.35 2.14
C THR A 174 2.35 -10.83 2.09
N PRO A 175 1.43 -10.04 2.69
CA PRO A 175 1.49 -8.60 2.58
C PRO A 175 2.63 -8.05 3.43
N THR A 176 3.28 -7.00 2.95
CA THR A 176 4.26 -6.24 3.71
C THR A 176 3.55 -5.09 4.42
N LEU A 177 3.26 -5.24 5.70
CA LEU A 177 2.63 -4.20 6.51
C LEU A 177 3.59 -3.03 6.77
N TRP A 178 3.02 -1.86 7.05
CA TRP A 178 3.74 -0.78 7.71
C TRP A 178 3.80 -0.98 9.23
N ILE A 179 4.85 -0.43 9.83
CA ILE A 179 5.04 -0.31 11.26
C ILE A 179 5.21 1.18 11.55
N GLN A 180 4.37 1.71 12.42
CA GLN A 180 4.41 3.09 12.87
C GLN A 180 5.69 3.34 13.66
N ASP A 181 6.49 4.32 13.25
CA ASP A 181 7.60 4.79 14.07
C ASP A 181 7.06 5.56 15.29
N LYS A 182 7.53 5.19 16.49
CA LYS A 182 7.03 5.77 17.75
C LYS A 182 7.32 7.26 17.85
N LYS A 183 8.51 7.70 17.42
CA LYS A 183 8.87 9.13 17.45
C LYS A 183 8.01 9.92 16.48
N ALA A 184 7.75 9.37 15.30
CA ALA A 184 6.86 9.98 14.31
C ALA A 184 5.41 10.06 14.82
N ALA A 185 4.93 9.05 15.55
CA ALA A 185 3.58 9.05 16.11
C ALA A 185 3.39 10.08 17.22
N GLU A 186 4.45 10.42 17.95
CA GLU A 186 4.44 11.39 19.05
C GLU A 186 4.71 12.84 18.58
N ASP A 187 5.08 13.04 17.31
CA ASP A 187 5.30 14.36 16.73
C ASP A 187 3.99 15.14 16.57
N LYS A 188 3.75 16.07 17.50
CA LYS A 188 2.57 16.94 17.51
C LYS A 188 2.61 18.03 16.45
N LEU A 189 3.78 18.37 15.92
CA LEU A 189 3.94 19.40 14.89
C LEU A 189 3.62 18.84 13.51
N ASN A 190 3.99 17.58 13.27
CA ASN A 190 3.76 16.88 12.01
C ASN A 190 3.00 15.58 12.23
N PRO A 191 1.71 15.64 12.61
CA PRO A 191 0.94 14.45 12.93
C PRO A 191 0.83 13.54 11.70
N GLN A 192 1.17 12.27 11.91
CA GLN A 192 1.07 11.23 10.90
C GLN A 192 -0.17 10.36 11.13
N VAL A 193 -0.83 9.98 10.05
CA VAL A 193 -1.94 9.02 10.07
C VAL A 193 -1.49 7.75 9.36
N LEU A 194 -1.55 6.62 10.07
CA LEU A 194 -1.43 5.28 9.50
C LEU A 194 -2.73 4.51 9.71
N GLU A 195 -3.27 3.95 8.63
CA GLU A 195 -4.40 3.03 8.69
C GLU A 195 -4.22 1.89 7.69
N GLN A 196 -4.23 0.65 8.19
CA GLN A 196 -4.11 -0.55 7.37
C GLN A 196 -5.42 -1.34 7.45
N ARG A 197 -6.26 -1.23 6.43
CA ARG A 197 -7.64 -1.74 6.47
C ARG A 197 -7.80 -3.02 5.67
N TRP A 198 -8.39 -4.03 6.28
CA TRP A 198 -8.65 -5.34 5.72
C TRP A 198 -10.03 -5.40 5.05
N PHE A 199 -10.07 -5.96 3.85
CA PHE A 199 -11.26 -6.08 3.00
C PHE A 199 -11.48 -7.54 2.55
N CYS A 200 -12.73 -7.90 2.26
CA CYS A 200 -13.06 -9.19 1.68
C CYS A 200 -12.50 -9.28 0.25
N GLY A 201 -11.86 -10.40 -0.07
CA GLY A 201 -11.25 -10.62 -1.36
C GLY A 201 -9.87 -11.23 -1.30
N VAL A 202 -9.46 -11.84 -2.42
CA VAL A 202 -8.06 -12.13 -2.72
C VAL A 202 -7.35 -10.88 -3.27
N HIS A 203 -6.04 -10.96 -3.53
CA HIS A 203 -5.20 -9.82 -3.95
C HIS A 203 -5.81 -8.87 -4.99
N SER A 204 -6.31 -9.41 -6.12
CA SER A 204 -6.93 -8.62 -7.21
C SER A 204 -8.41 -8.30 -6.98
N ASN A 205 -9.05 -8.86 -5.96
CA ASN A 205 -10.32 -8.32 -5.46
C ASN A 205 -10.11 -7.02 -4.69
N ILE A 206 -8.87 -6.68 -4.26
CA ILE A 206 -8.59 -5.44 -3.52
C ILE A 206 -7.98 -4.39 -4.44
N GLY A 207 -6.89 -4.71 -5.13
CA GLY A 207 -6.24 -3.77 -6.05
C GLY A 207 -6.85 -3.68 -7.44
N GLY A 208 -7.90 -4.46 -7.71
CA GLY A 208 -8.55 -4.53 -9.01
C GLY A 208 -7.82 -5.42 -10.02
N GLY A 209 -8.41 -5.47 -11.23
CA GLY A 209 -7.92 -6.26 -12.34
C GLY A 209 -8.73 -7.51 -12.66
N TYR A 210 -9.82 -7.80 -11.94
CA TYR A 210 -10.83 -8.75 -12.41
C TYR A 210 -11.90 -8.05 -13.25
N ARG A 211 -12.72 -8.83 -13.99
CA ARG A 211 -13.84 -8.30 -14.77
C ARG A 211 -14.96 -7.79 -13.86
N GLU A 212 -15.27 -8.57 -12.82
CA GLU A 212 -16.21 -8.15 -11.78
C GLU A 212 -15.46 -7.31 -10.73
N THR A 213 -15.84 -6.04 -10.59
CA THR A 213 -15.12 -5.05 -9.79
C THR A 213 -15.75 -4.78 -8.43
N GLY A 214 -16.94 -5.33 -8.14
CA GLY A 214 -17.71 -4.95 -6.94
C GLY A 214 -16.94 -5.01 -5.63
N LEU A 215 -16.04 -5.98 -5.42
CA LEU A 215 -15.19 -6.03 -4.24
C LEU A 215 -14.01 -5.03 -4.29
N SER A 216 -13.39 -4.83 -5.46
CA SER A 216 -12.29 -3.87 -5.61
C SER A 216 -12.77 -2.43 -5.54
N ASP A 217 -14.01 -2.18 -5.96
CA ASP A 217 -14.64 -0.87 -5.92
C ASP A 217 -14.91 -0.43 -4.48
N ILE A 218 -15.08 -1.35 -3.53
CA ILE A 218 -15.13 -1.03 -2.10
C ILE A 218 -13.79 -0.47 -1.63
N ALA A 219 -12.70 -1.20 -1.86
CA ALA A 219 -11.36 -0.77 -1.46
C ALA A 219 -10.92 0.51 -2.20
N PHE A 220 -11.31 0.66 -3.46
CA PHE A 220 -11.09 1.87 -4.25
C PHE A 220 -11.86 3.06 -3.67
N SER A 221 -13.16 2.89 -3.39
CA SER A 221 -13.99 3.96 -2.83
C SER A 221 -13.45 4.42 -1.48
N TRP A 222 -13.04 3.48 -0.62
CA TRP A 222 -12.37 3.80 0.63
C TRP A 222 -11.13 4.67 0.40
N MET A 223 -10.22 4.26 -0.49
CA MET A 223 -9.01 5.02 -0.76
C MET A 223 -9.30 6.42 -1.33
N VAL A 224 -10.29 6.52 -2.21
CA VAL A 224 -10.74 7.80 -2.78
C VAL A 224 -11.20 8.74 -1.67
N GLU A 225 -12.02 8.27 -0.72
CA GLU A 225 -12.48 9.10 0.39
C GLU A 225 -11.34 9.55 1.31
N LYS A 226 -10.35 8.68 1.55
CA LYS A 226 -9.13 9.05 2.29
C LYS A 226 -8.32 10.11 1.56
N ALA A 227 -8.10 9.95 0.25
CA ALA A 227 -7.36 10.90 -0.56
C ALA A 227 -8.08 12.25 -0.68
N LYS A 228 -9.41 12.26 -0.83
CA LYS A 228 -10.24 13.49 -0.80
C LYS A 228 -10.11 14.23 0.52
N THR A 229 -10.18 13.51 1.64
CA THR A 229 -10.02 14.10 2.98
C THR A 229 -8.63 14.72 3.15
N ALA A 230 -7.63 14.15 2.49
CA ALA A 230 -6.28 14.70 2.43
C ALA A 230 -6.09 15.80 1.37
N GLY A 231 -7.14 16.26 0.68
CA GLY A 231 -7.12 17.39 -0.25
C GLY A 231 -7.13 17.06 -1.75
N LEU A 232 -7.09 15.78 -2.14
CA LEU A 232 -7.03 15.40 -3.56
C LEU A 232 -8.40 15.52 -4.26
N GLY A 233 -8.42 16.21 -5.40
CA GLY A 233 -9.61 16.36 -6.23
C GLY A 233 -9.88 15.14 -7.12
N PHE A 234 -11.15 14.75 -7.21
CA PHE A 234 -11.64 13.66 -8.07
C PHE A 234 -12.84 14.13 -8.90
N GLU A 235 -12.99 13.57 -10.10
CA GLU A 235 -14.15 13.79 -10.96
C GLU A 235 -15.35 12.97 -10.46
N ALA A 236 -16.33 13.66 -9.86
CA ALA A 236 -17.50 13.02 -9.25
C ALA A 236 -18.32 12.17 -10.24
N ASP A 237 -18.47 12.65 -11.47
CA ASP A 237 -19.21 11.93 -12.51
C ASP A 237 -18.51 10.64 -12.96
N PHE A 238 -17.18 10.64 -13.00
CA PHE A 238 -16.40 9.44 -13.26
C PHE A 238 -16.66 8.39 -12.16
N LEU A 239 -16.53 8.80 -10.90
CA LEU A 239 -16.76 7.90 -9.76
C LEU A 239 -18.18 7.32 -9.79
N LYS A 240 -19.19 8.17 -9.99
CA LYS A 240 -20.59 7.74 -10.06
C LYS A 240 -20.87 6.77 -11.20
N ARG A 241 -20.19 6.92 -12.34
CA ARG A 241 -20.42 6.10 -13.54
C ARG A 241 -19.70 4.76 -13.51
N TYR A 242 -18.50 4.70 -12.93
CA TYR A 242 -17.60 3.55 -13.11
C TYR A 242 -17.31 2.78 -11.83
N VAL A 243 -17.69 3.28 -10.66
CA VAL A 243 -17.43 2.62 -9.37
C VAL A 243 -18.74 2.07 -8.81
N ALA A 244 -18.81 0.75 -8.62
CA ALA A 244 -20.01 0.07 -8.15
C ALA A 244 -19.67 -0.92 -7.01
N PRO A 245 -19.41 -0.42 -5.78
CA PRO A 245 -19.09 -1.26 -4.64
C PRO A 245 -20.21 -2.27 -4.34
N ASN A 246 -19.86 -3.52 -4.06
CA ASN A 246 -20.83 -4.57 -3.74
C ASN A 246 -20.25 -5.57 -2.73
N ALA A 247 -20.52 -5.33 -1.45
CA ALA A 247 -20.05 -6.16 -0.34
C ALA A 247 -20.75 -7.54 -0.29
N TYR A 248 -22.06 -7.55 -0.55
CA TYR A 248 -22.94 -8.70 -0.34
C TYR A 248 -22.72 -9.80 -1.38
N THR A 249 -22.80 -9.45 -2.66
CA THR A 249 -22.80 -10.41 -3.78
C THR A 249 -21.60 -10.24 -4.70
N GLY A 250 -20.69 -9.31 -4.39
CA GLY A 250 -19.44 -9.13 -5.13
C GLY A 250 -18.68 -10.46 -5.26
N LYS A 251 -18.16 -10.73 -6.46
CA LYS A 251 -17.54 -12.02 -6.77
C LYS A 251 -16.20 -12.19 -6.05
N LEU A 252 -16.14 -13.15 -5.14
CA LEU A 252 -14.89 -13.62 -4.53
C LEU A 252 -14.20 -14.60 -5.48
N TYR A 253 -13.00 -14.25 -5.95
CA TYR A 253 -12.24 -15.10 -6.86
C TYR A 253 -11.35 -16.07 -6.09
N ASN A 254 -11.08 -17.23 -6.69
CA ASN A 254 -10.06 -18.15 -6.18
C ASN A 254 -8.69 -17.80 -6.77
N SER A 255 -7.75 -17.33 -5.95
CA SER A 255 -6.37 -17.03 -6.38
C SER A 255 -5.47 -18.27 -6.45
N LEU A 256 -5.88 -19.39 -5.85
CA LEU A 256 -5.18 -20.67 -5.88
C LEU A 256 -5.53 -21.45 -7.16
N ILE A 257 -5.33 -20.81 -8.30
CA ILE A 257 -5.30 -21.48 -9.61
C ILE A 257 -3.88 -21.96 -9.91
N PHE A 258 -3.72 -22.93 -10.81
CA PHE A 258 -2.39 -23.40 -11.21
C PHE A 258 -1.49 -22.25 -11.72
N PRO A 259 -0.20 -22.18 -11.31
CA PRO A 259 0.54 -23.13 -10.45
C PRO A 259 0.44 -22.85 -8.95
N PHE A 260 -0.29 -21.83 -8.51
CA PHE A 260 -0.36 -21.48 -7.08
C PHE A 260 -1.11 -22.50 -6.22
N ASN A 261 -1.96 -23.33 -6.82
CA ASN A 261 -2.67 -24.41 -6.12
C ASN A 261 -1.73 -25.47 -5.52
N ILE A 262 -0.53 -25.65 -6.07
CA ILE A 262 0.50 -26.59 -5.59
C ILE A 262 1.60 -25.92 -4.74
N THR A 263 1.54 -24.59 -4.58
CA THR A 263 2.49 -23.85 -3.73
C THR A 263 2.03 -23.79 -2.27
N PRO A 264 2.94 -23.52 -1.32
CA PRO A 264 2.55 -23.34 0.08
C PRO A 264 1.47 -22.28 0.24
N LYS A 265 0.49 -22.58 1.09
CA LYS A 265 -0.60 -21.68 1.43
C LYS A 265 -0.29 -20.99 2.75
N ALA A 266 -0.64 -19.72 2.87
CA ALA A 266 -0.53 -18.95 4.09
C ALA A 266 -1.89 -18.36 4.45
N ILE A 267 -2.27 -18.43 5.71
CA ILE A 267 -3.38 -17.63 6.23
C ILE A 267 -2.78 -16.29 6.65
N ARG A 268 -3.45 -15.20 6.28
CA ARG A 268 -3.01 -13.87 6.65
C ARG A 268 -3.39 -13.59 8.09
N GLU A 269 -2.39 -13.27 8.88
CA GLU A 269 -2.57 -12.89 10.27
C GLU A 269 -3.09 -11.45 10.33
N ILE A 270 -4.20 -11.25 11.04
CA ILE A 270 -4.81 -9.94 11.27
C ILE A 270 -4.69 -9.68 12.77
N LYS A 271 -3.99 -8.61 13.13
CA LYS A 271 -3.77 -8.23 14.51
C LYS A 271 -4.42 -6.90 14.81
N GLN A 272 -4.75 -6.71 16.07
CA GLN A 272 -5.11 -5.40 16.60
C GLN A 272 -3.95 -4.95 17.49
N ASP A 273 -3.21 -3.96 17.00
CA ASP A 273 -2.06 -3.42 17.71
C ASP A 273 -1.81 -1.96 17.30
N ASP A 274 -1.13 -1.25 18.20
CA ASP A 274 -0.80 0.17 18.01
C ASP A 274 0.32 0.41 17.00
N GLU A 275 1.11 -0.61 16.67
CA GLU A 275 2.26 -0.47 15.79
C GLU A 275 1.84 -0.50 14.31
N THR A 276 0.93 -1.39 13.95
CA THR A 276 0.47 -1.59 12.59
C THR A 276 -0.87 -0.91 12.31
N LYS A 277 -1.64 -0.50 13.34
CA LYS A 277 -2.91 0.24 13.17
C LYS A 277 -3.88 -0.45 12.20
N GLN A 278 -3.96 -1.76 12.33
CA GLN A 278 -4.83 -2.60 11.51
C GLN A 278 -6.30 -2.46 11.91
N SER A 279 -7.20 -2.48 10.92
CA SER A 279 -8.66 -2.44 11.13
C SER A 279 -9.40 -3.27 10.08
N ILE A 280 -10.66 -3.60 10.33
CA ILE A 280 -11.50 -4.31 9.35
C ILE A 280 -12.53 -3.34 8.76
N ASP A 281 -12.73 -3.41 7.45
CA ASP A 281 -13.76 -2.61 6.78
C ASP A 281 -15.18 -3.10 7.09
N GLN A 282 -16.13 -2.18 7.18
CA GLN A 282 -17.54 -2.49 7.44
C GLN A 282 -18.12 -3.48 6.42
N SER A 283 -17.70 -3.40 5.16
CA SER A 283 -18.12 -4.33 4.10
C SER A 283 -17.80 -5.80 4.39
N VAL A 284 -16.80 -6.07 5.24
CA VAL A 284 -16.43 -7.43 5.64
C VAL A 284 -17.51 -8.03 6.53
N LEU A 285 -18.07 -7.23 7.45
CA LEU A 285 -19.20 -7.67 8.27
C LEU A 285 -20.45 -7.88 7.45
N GLU A 286 -20.75 -6.92 6.57
CA GLU A 286 -21.91 -6.98 5.67
C GLU A 286 -21.92 -8.30 4.91
N ARG A 287 -20.77 -8.70 4.35
CA ARG A 287 -20.63 -9.98 3.70
C ARG A 287 -20.74 -11.16 4.67
N TYR A 288 -20.06 -11.11 5.82
CA TYR A 288 -20.05 -12.21 6.79
C TYR A 288 -21.45 -12.56 7.30
N TYR A 289 -22.28 -11.56 7.58
CA TYR A 289 -23.65 -11.76 8.04
C TYR A 289 -24.62 -12.09 6.89
N TYR A 290 -24.38 -11.58 5.69
CA TYR A 290 -25.20 -11.90 4.52
C TYR A 290 -24.96 -13.30 3.96
N ASP A 291 -23.71 -13.74 3.87
CA ASP A 291 -23.30 -15.03 3.30
C ASP A 291 -22.82 -15.96 4.41
N ALA A 292 -23.66 -16.92 4.80
CA ALA A 292 -23.35 -17.91 5.82
C ALA A 292 -22.14 -18.80 5.47
N SER A 293 -21.77 -18.90 4.18
CA SER A 293 -20.61 -19.67 3.73
C SER A 293 -19.28 -18.92 3.86
N TYR A 294 -19.32 -17.59 3.98
CA TYR A 294 -18.12 -16.77 4.10
C TYR A 294 -17.62 -16.78 5.56
N ARG A 295 -16.78 -17.77 5.90
CA ARG A 295 -16.18 -17.94 7.24
C ARG A 295 -14.66 -18.08 7.20
N PRO A 296 -13.89 -17.02 6.83
CA PRO A 296 -12.45 -17.02 6.99
C PRO A 296 -12.06 -17.28 8.45
N PRO A 297 -11.06 -18.15 8.75
CA PRO A 297 -10.72 -18.51 10.13
C PRO A 297 -10.41 -17.30 11.03
N MET A 298 -9.49 -16.42 10.61
CA MET A 298 -9.16 -15.21 11.37
C MET A 298 -10.35 -14.28 11.58
N LEU A 299 -11.22 -14.15 10.58
CA LEU A 299 -12.39 -13.28 10.67
C LEU A 299 -13.40 -13.80 11.69
N THR A 300 -13.55 -15.12 11.81
CA THR A 300 -14.47 -15.73 12.78
C THR A 300 -14.05 -15.42 14.22
N GLU A 301 -12.74 -15.45 14.51
CA GLU A 301 -12.20 -15.07 15.81
C GLU A 301 -12.41 -13.59 16.10
N ILE A 302 -12.13 -12.73 15.11
CA ILE A 302 -12.30 -11.28 15.23
C ILE A 302 -13.76 -10.92 15.45
N ILE A 303 -14.69 -11.51 14.70
CA ILE A 303 -16.13 -11.24 14.86
C ILE A 303 -16.64 -11.70 16.23
N LYS A 304 -16.18 -12.86 16.74
CA LYS A 304 -16.50 -13.26 18.11
C LYS A 304 -16.01 -12.23 19.14
N SER A 305 -14.81 -11.66 18.94
CA SER A 305 -14.30 -10.59 19.82
C SER A 305 -15.16 -9.33 19.74
N ILE A 306 -15.57 -8.92 18.53
CA ILE A 306 -16.44 -7.76 18.29
C ILE A 306 -17.81 -7.96 18.99
N GLU A 307 -18.42 -9.14 18.82
CA GLU A 307 -19.73 -9.47 19.41
C GLU A 307 -19.68 -9.51 20.95
N THR A 308 -18.53 -9.90 21.52
CA THR A 308 -18.32 -9.98 22.97
C THR A 308 -18.07 -8.59 23.58
N ASP A 309 -17.24 -7.77 22.94
CA ASP A 309 -16.79 -6.48 23.48
C ASP A 309 -17.73 -5.30 23.12
N GLY A 310 -18.65 -5.49 22.16
CA GLY A 310 -19.62 -4.48 21.72
C GLY A 310 -18.97 -3.24 21.10
N GLU A 311 -19.55 -2.05 21.31
CA GLU A 311 -19.02 -0.75 20.82
C GLU A 311 -17.61 -0.41 21.34
N LYS A 312 -17.06 -1.16 22.29
CA LYS A 312 -15.67 -1.02 22.74
C LYS A 312 -14.66 -1.69 21.81
N SER A 313 -15.14 -2.40 20.78
CA SER A 313 -14.32 -3.03 19.77
C SER A 313 -13.48 -2.00 19.01
N TYR A 314 -12.16 -2.04 19.20
CA TYR A 314 -11.18 -1.20 18.51
C TYR A 314 -10.94 -1.63 17.05
N TRP A 315 -11.74 -2.57 16.51
CA TRP A 315 -11.55 -3.12 15.16
C TRP A 315 -12.00 -2.16 14.06
N TYR A 316 -12.81 -1.17 14.43
CA TYR A 316 -13.30 -0.15 13.53
C TYR A 316 -12.50 1.13 13.70
N PRO A 317 -12.20 1.82 12.59
CA PRO A 317 -11.65 3.17 12.68
C PRO A 317 -12.63 4.04 13.45
N LYS A 318 -12.15 4.77 14.45
CA LYS A 318 -12.97 5.73 15.20
C LYS A 318 -13.64 6.67 14.17
N PRO A 319 -14.97 6.72 14.11
CA PRO A 319 -15.63 7.52 13.10
C PRO A 319 -15.31 9.00 13.32
N ALA A 320 -15.04 9.74 12.24
CA ALA A 320 -14.84 11.19 12.29
C ALA A 320 -16.12 11.94 12.68
N ASN A 321 -17.29 11.28 12.59
CA ASN A 321 -18.59 11.74 13.04
C ASN A 321 -19.44 10.52 13.47
N ASN A 322 -20.07 10.62 14.64
CA ASN A 322 -20.89 9.59 15.30
C ASN A 322 -22.10 9.11 14.45
N GLY A 323 -21.86 8.34 13.39
CA GLY A 323 -22.88 7.47 12.79
C GLY A 323 -23.06 6.21 13.63
N PRO A 324 -24.29 5.74 13.88
CA PRO A 324 -24.49 4.53 14.67
C PRO A 324 -23.83 3.33 13.99
N PHE A 325 -23.18 2.47 14.78
CA PHE A 325 -22.93 1.09 14.37
C PHE A 325 -24.24 0.47 13.87
N PRO A 326 -24.22 -0.44 12.88
CA PRO A 326 -25.44 -1.14 12.49
C PRO A 326 -26.10 -1.71 13.74
N PRO A 327 -27.42 -1.52 13.93
CA PRO A 327 -28.11 -2.05 15.09
C PRO A 327 -27.81 -3.54 15.17
N LYS A 328 -27.51 -4.03 16.39
CA LYS A 328 -27.36 -5.46 16.68
C LYS A 328 -28.42 -6.21 15.87
N LEU A 329 -28.00 -6.91 14.82
CA LEU A 329 -28.86 -7.84 14.10
C LEU A 329 -29.18 -8.93 15.12
N MET A 330 -30.29 -8.74 15.84
CA MET A 330 -30.82 -9.73 16.76
C MET A 330 -31.05 -11.01 15.94
N ARG A 331 -30.53 -12.12 16.49
CA ARG A 331 -30.61 -13.46 15.93
C ARG A 331 -32.03 -13.90 15.63
#